data_AF-A0A7R9XY68-F1
#
_entry.id   AF-A0A7R9XY68-F1
#
_cell.length_a   1.000
_cell.length_b   1.000
_cell.length_c   1.000
_cell.angle_alpha   90.00
_cell.angle_beta   90.00
_cell.angle_gamma   90.00
#
_symmetry.space_group_name_H-M   'P 1'
#
loop_
_entity.id
_entity.type
_entity.pdbx_description
1 polymer ?
#
loop_
_entity_poly.entity_id
_entity_poly.type
_entity_poly.pdbx_seq_one_letter_code
_entity_poly.pdbx_strand_id
1 'polypeptide(L)'
;EVHGVLTKAYAVRAFAPVRRYVVGRFAGAKPPKFKSGKAAPVDWQLRTVTSDVETAFPPLALANGGKQKSVFTGAREAGQTGNFYLLMMQANTSDVCAVPLERWYNFRADASRRVLTLEEAEDQIEAAGKRATNASKWLEAHTGGGGDDD
;
A
#
# COMPACT_ATOMS: atom_id res chain seq x y z
N GLU A 1 -29.29 45.73 -6.86
CA GLU A 1 -29.15 44.26 -6.90
C GLU A 1 -28.97 43.74 -5.49
N VAL A 2 -29.84 42.83 -5.03
CA VAL A 2 -29.66 42.14 -3.75
C VAL A 2 -29.07 40.77 -4.06
N HIS A 3 -27.78 40.60 -3.80
CA HIS A 3 -27.15 39.28 -3.87
C HIS A 3 -27.60 38.47 -2.66
N GLY A 4 -28.54 37.54 -2.86
CA GLY A 4 -28.95 36.61 -1.82
C GLY A 4 -27.83 35.63 -1.50
N VAL A 5 -27.43 35.53 -0.22
CA VAL A 5 -26.49 34.52 0.27
C VAL A 5 -27.29 33.27 0.68
N LEU A 6 -27.02 32.13 0.04
CA LEU A 6 -27.62 30.86 0.44
C LEU A 6 -26.88 30.32 1.68
N THR A 7 -27.57 30.26 2.82
CA THR A 7 -27.03 29.71 4.07
C THR A 7 -27.84 28.47 4.47
N LYS A 8 -27.16 27.40 4.87
CA LYS A 8 -27.80 26.18 5.41
C LYS A 8 -27.06 25.73 6.67
N ALA A 9 -27.80 25.66 7.78
CA ALA A 9 -27.29 25.21 9.07
C ALA A 9 -27.67 23.74 9.30
N TYR A 10 -26.77 23.01 9.96
CA TYR A 10 -26.93 21.59 10.28
C TYR A 10 -26.66 21.36 11.76
N ALA A 11 -27.51 20.57 12.42
CA ALA A 11 -27.23 20.14 13.78
C ALA A 11 -26.09 19.11 13.75
N VAL A 12 -25.04 19.33 14.55
CA VAL A 12 -23.92 18.39 14.69
C VAL A 12 -24.06 17.66 16.03
N ARG A 13 -24.14 16.33 15.98
CA ARG A 13 -24.26 15.47 17.16
C ARG A 13 -23.00 14.62 17.31
N ALA A 14 -22.45 14.55 18.51
CA ALA A 14 -21.40 13.58 18.81
C ALA A 14 -21.99 12.17 18.72
N PHE A 15 -21.28 11.27 18.03
CA PHE A 15 -21.67 9.87 17.90
C PHE A 15 -20.57 8.98 18.47
N ALA A 16 -20.94 8.09 19.39
CA ALA A 16 -20.05 7.06 19.93
C ALA A 16 -20.28 5.76 19.15
N PRO A 17 -19.43 5.43 18.16
CA PRO A 17 -19.67 4.28 17.31
C PRO A 17 -19.36 2.97 18.03
N VAL A 18 -20.14 1.91 17.73
CA VAL A 18 -19.83 0.53 18.17
C VAL A 18 -18.55 0.02 17.49
N ARG A 19 -18.30 0.48 16.26
CA ARG A 19 -17.11 0.12 15.47
C ARG A 19 -16.10 1.24 15.46
N ARG A 20 -14.83 0.88 15.52
CA ARG A 20 -13.73 1.85 15.45
C ARG A 20 -13.51 2.27 14.00
N TYR A 21 -13.33 3.57 13.79
CA TYR A 21 -13.05 4.14 12.47
C TYR A 21 -11.57 4.50 12.38
N VAL A 22 -10.95 4.15 11.26
CA VAL A 22 -9.56 4.46 10.95
C VAL A 22 -9.49 5.18 9.60
N VAL A 23 -8.51 6.06 9.45
CA VAL A 23 -8.25 6.76 8.18
C VAL A 23 -7.10 6.08 7.47
N GLY A 24 -7.28 5.80 6.18
CA GLY A 24 -6.22 5.36 5.28
C GLY A 24 -5.94 6.39 4.21
N ARG A 25 -4.74 6.99 4.22
CA ARG A 25 -4.26 7.88 3.16
C ARG A 25 -3.38 7.08 2.20
N PHE A 26 -3.56 7.24 0.89
CA PHE A 26 -2.67 6.67 -0.13
C PHE A 26 -1.66 7.73 -0.56
N ALA A 27 -0.38 7.51 -0.28
CA ALA A 27 0.70 8.44 -0.60
C ALA A 27 1.51 7.97 -1.81
N GLY A 28 1.76 8.87 -2.77
CA GLY A 28 2.73 8.68 -3.86
C GLY A 28 2.35 7.69 -4.98
N ALA A 29 1.38 6.80 -4.75
CA ALA A 29 0.85 5.87 -5.76
C ALA A 29 -0.51 6.33 -6.29
N LYS A 30 -0.86 5.90 -7.52
CA LYS A 30 -2.23 6.03 -8.03
C LYS A 30 -3.18 5.33 -7.05
N PRO A 31 -4.17 6.04 -6.46
CA PRO A 31 -5.03 5.46 -5.44
C PRO A 31 -5.83 4.27 -6.02
N PRO A 32 -6.15 3.27 -5.19
CA PRO A 32 -6.98 2.16 -5.61
C PRO A 32 -8.34 2.65 -6.11
N LYS A 33 -8.83 2.04 -7.20
CA LYS A 33 -10.15 2.30 -7.73
C LYS A 33 -11.15 1.39 -7.02
N PHE A 34 -11.93 1.96 -6.11
CA PHE A 34 -13.02 1.26 -5.44
C PHE A 34 -14.28 1.29 -6.32
N LYS A 35 -14.90 0.13 -6.50
CA LYS A 35 -16.25 0.05 -7.05
C LYS A 35 -17.25 0.19 -5.90
N SER A 36 -18.30 0.97 -6.09
CA SER A 36 -19.38 1.17 -5.13
C SER A 36 -20.70 0.65 -5.70
N GLY A 37 -21.64 0.30 -4.82
CA GLY A 37 -22.99 -0.19 -5.18
C GLY A 37 -23.33 -1.52 -4.52
N LYS A 38 -24.63 -1.85 -4.42
CA LYS A 38 -25.12 -3.06 -3.75
C LYS A 38 -24.61 -4.37 -4.39
N ALA A 39 -24.30 -4.35 -5.68
CA ALA A 39 -23.77 -5.49 -6.43
C ALA A 39 -22.25 -5.39 -6.68
N ALA A 40 -21.56 -4.43 -6.04
CA ALA A 40 -20.11 -4.33 -6.19
C ALA A 40 -19.46 -5.56 -5.55
N PRO A 41 -18.61 -6.31 -6.29
CA PRO A 41 -17.90 -7.45 -5.72
C PRO A 41 -16.98 -6.97 -4.59
N VAL A 42 -16.78 -7.82 -3.58
CA VAL A 42 -15.83 -7.59 -2.48
C VAL A 42 -14.42 -7.83 -3.04
N ASP A 43 -13.99 -6.91 -3.91
CA ASP A 43 -12.70 -6.95 -4.58
C ASP A 43 -11.58 -6.63 -3.59
N TRP A 44 -11.85 -5.88 -2.52
CA TRP A 44 -10.85 -5.36 -1.60
C TRP A 44 -11.03 -5.91 -0.19
N GLN A 45 -9.93 -6.35 0.42
CA GLN A 45 -9.90 -6.84 1.80
C GLN A 45 -8.81 -6.13 2.59
N LEU A 46 -9.21 -5.56 3.74
CA LEU A 46 -8.31 -4.96 4.71
C LEU A 46 -8.04 -5.97 5.84
N ARG A 47 -6.78 -6.21 6.15
CA ARG A 47 -6.34 -7.13 7.22
C ARG A 47 -5.26 -6.50 8.06
N THR A 48 -5.19 -6.88 9.33
CA THR A 48 -4.03 -6.59 10.17
C THR A 48 -2.89 -7.52 9.79
N VAL A 49 -1.68 -6.98 9.64
CA VAL A 49 -0.48 -7.79 9.47
C VAL A 49 0.03 -8.12 10.87
N THR A 50 -0.02 -9.39 11.24
CA THR A 50 0.47 -9.88 12.53
C THR A 50 1.92 -10.32 12.37
N SER A 51 2.80 -9.75 13.19
CA SER A 51 4.18 -10.24 13.39
C SER A 51 4.28 -10.94 14.74
N ASP A 52 5.31 -11.75 14.94
CA ASP A 52 5.60 -12.38 16.24
C ASP A 52 5.84 -11.37 17.36
N VAL A 53 6.16 -10.13 17.00
CA VAL A 53 6.24 -8.99 17.94
C VAL A 53 4.84 -8.38 18.11
N GLU A 54 4.30 -8.46 19.33
CA GLU A 54 3.08 -7.73 19.70
C GLU A 54 3.35 -6.22 19.63
N THR A 55 2.68 -5.57 18.67
CA THR A 55 2.67 -4.11 18.56
C THR A 55 1.28 -3.60 18.93
N ALA A 56 1.22 -2.57 19.77
CA ALA A 56 -0.04 -1.94 20.16
C ALA A 56 -0.86 -1.44 18.95
N PHE A 57 -0.17 -1.17 17.83
CA PHE A 57 -0.76 -0.69 16.59
C PHE A 57 -0.16 -1.48 15.40
N PRO A 58 -0.73 -2.65 15.06
CA PRO A 58 -0.23 -3.43 13.95
C PRO A 58 -0.44 -2.68 12.62
N PRO A 59 0.46 -2.88 11.64
CA PRO A 59 0.27 -2.36 10.29
C PRO A 59 -0.92 -3.04 9.61
N LEU A 60 -1.46 -2.37 8.60
CA LEU A 60 -2.61 -2.84 7.83
C LEU A 60 -2.18 -3.25 6.42
N ALA A 61 -2.73 -4.34 5.89
CA ALA A 61 -2.60 -4.74 4.50
C ALA A 61 -3.96 -4.62 3.81
N LEU A 62 -4.00 -3.88 2.69
CA LEU A 62 -5.15 -3.79 1.81
C LEU A 62 -4.83 -4.53 0.51
N ALA A 63 -5.53 -5.63 0.26
CA ALA A 63 -5.30 -6.49 -0.90
C ALA A 63 -6.51 -6.50 -1.84
N ASN A 64 -6.25 -6.53 -3.16
CA ASN A 64 -7.24 -6.78 -4.18
C ASN A 64 -7.27 -8.26 -4.58
N GLY A 65 -8.44 -8.90 -4.49
CA GLY A 65 -8.67 -10.29 -4.90
C GLY A 65 -8.93 -10.50 -6.40
N GLY A 66 -8.97 -9.41 -7.19
CA GLY A 66 -9.17 -9.45 -8.64
C GLY A 66 -7.96 -9.94 -9.44
N LYS A 67 -8.08 -9.90 -10.78
CA LYS A 67 -7.07 -10.41 -11.74
C LYS A 67 -5.67 -9.81 -11.57
N GLN A 68 -5.58 -8.59 -11.05
CA GLN A 68 -4.33 -7.92 -10.72
C GLN A 68 -4.23 -7.82 -9.20
N LYS A 69 -3.40 -8.69 -8.61
CA LYS A 69 -3.08 -8.65 -7.18
C LYS A 69 -2.28 -7.39 -6.91
N SER A 70 -2.94 -6.39 -6.34
CA SER A 70 -2.30 -5.21 -5.77
C SER A 70 -2.42 -5.30 -4.27
N VAL A 71 -1.30 -5.07 -3.59
CA VAL A 71 -1.22 -5.05 -2.13
C VAL A 71 -0.71 -3.68 -1.73
N PHE A 72 -1.39 -3.06 -0.78
CA PHE A 72 -0.95 -1.82 -0.16
C PHE A 72 -0.70 -2.09 1.32
N THR A 73 0.45 -1.61 1.82
CA THR A 73 0.80 -1.72 3.23
C THR A 73 0.66 -0.35 3.88
N GLY A 74 -0.18 -0.28 4.90
CA GLY A 74 -0.48 0.90 5.70
C GLY A 74 0.31 0.86 7.00
N ALA A 75 1.27 1.77 7.14
CA ALA A 75 1.95 2.02 8.41
C ALA A 75 1.24 3.15 9.16
N ARG A 76 1.20 3.08 10.49
CA ARG A 76 0.66 4.18 11.30
C ARG A 76 1.53 5.42 11.11
N GLU A 77 0.90 6.58 11.03
CA GLU A 77 1.66 7.84 11.08
C GLU A 77 2.37 7.98 12.43
N ALA A 78 3.67 8.28 12.40
CA ALA A 78 4.44 8.56 13.60
C ALA A 78 4.32 10.06 13.91
N GLY A 79 3.72 10.39 15.05
CA GLY A 79 3.52 11.77 15.49
C GLY A 79 2.23 11.94 16.28
N GLN A 80 2.14 13.03 17.04
CA GLN A 80 0.91 13.40 17.73
C GLN A 80 -0.08 13.97 16.70
N THR A 81 -0.97 13.11 16.21
CA THR A 81 -2.09 13.51 15.37
C THR A 81 -3.13 14.22 16.24
N GLY A 82 -3.67 15.36 15.80
CA GLY A 82 -4.77 16.05 16.50
C GLY A 82 -6.04 15.19 16.59
N ASN A 83 -7.05 15.68 17.32
CA ASN A 83 -8.35 15.00 17.39
C ASN A 83 -9.13 15.22 16.09
N PHE A 84 -9.25 14.16 15.28
CA PHE A 84 -9.98 14.20 14.02
C PHE A 84 -11.38 13.62 14.18
N TYR A 85 -12.34 14.18 13.42
CA TYR A 85 -13.72 13.70 13.39
C TYR A 85 -14.16 13.44 11.95
N LEU A 86 -14.84 12.32 11.74
CA LEU A 86 -15.56 12.03 10.51
C LEU A 86 -17.00 12.57 10.65
N LEU A 87 -17.35 13.50 9.76
CA LEU A 87 -18.71 14.04 9.67
C LEU A 87 -19.51 13.22 8.66
N MET A 88 -20.62 12.62 9.10
CA MET A 88 -21.53 11.86 8.22
C MET A 88 -22.95 12.37 8.39
N MET A 89 -23.66 12.56 7.28
CA MET A 89 -25.10 12.77 7.35
C MET A 89 -25.77 11.49 7.84
N GLN A 90 -26.61 11.61 8.86
CA GLN A 90 -27.37 10.48 9.36
C GLN A 90 -28.48 10.13 8.38
N ALA A 91 -28.57 8.84 8.02
CA ALA A 91 -29.57 8.37 7.07
C ALA A 91 -30.98 8.81 7.48
N ASN A 92 -31.74 9.33 6.52
CA ASN A 92 -33.12 9.79 6.69
C ASN A 92 -33.30 11.04 7.57
N THR A 93 -32.22 11.76 7.91
CA THR A 93 -32.29 13.03 8.66
C THR A 93 -31.39 14.10 8.03
N SER A 94 -31.60 15.36 8.38
CA SER A 94 -30.67 16.46 8.07
C SER A 94 -29.58 16.64 9.13
N ASP A 95 -29.45 15.70 10.06
CA ASP A 95 -28.47 15.81 11.15
C ASP A 95 -27.11 15.26 10.70
N VAL A 96 -26.05 15.88 11.20
CA VAL A 96 -24.67 15.46 10.96
C VAL A 96 -24.12 14.81 12.22
N CYS A 97 -23.64 13.58 12.09
CA CYS A 97 -22.94 12.88 13.16
C CYS A 97 -21.43 13.14 13.06
N ALA A 98 -20.83 13.52 14.18
CA ALA A 98 -19.38 13.62 14.36
C ALA A 98 -18.85 12.35 15.04
N VAL A 99 -18.06 11.57 14.30
CA VAL A 99 -17.47 10.33 14.77
C VAL A 99 -15.98 10.54 15.05
N PRO A 100 -15.49 10.32 16.28
CA PRO A 100 -14.06 10.48 16.57
C PRO A 100 -13.24 9.44 15.79
N LEU A 101 -12.14 9.89 15.20
CA LEU A 101 -11.18 9.04 14.48
C LEU A 101 -10.00 8.75 15.39
N GLU A 102 -9.66 7.47 15.53
CA GLU A 102 -8.62 7.08 16.47
C GLU A 102 -7.24 6.92 15.83
N ARG A 103 -7.19 6.54 14.55
CA ARG A 103 -5.94 6.07 13.92
C ARG A 103 -5.82 6.55 12.49
N TRP A 104 -4.61 6.98 12.16
CA TRP A 104 -4.23 7.42 10.83
C TRP A 104 -3.14 6.50 10.26
N TYR A 105 -3.43 5.93 9.09
CA TYR A 105 -2.53 5.02 8.37
C TYR A 105 -2.16 5.61 7.01
N ASN A 106 -0.87 5.56 6.69
CA ASN A 106 -0.36 5.94 5.39
C ASN A 106 -0.06 4.66 4.59
N PHE A 107 -0.91 4.38 3.60
CA PHE A 107 -0.81 3.28 2.66
C PHE A 107 0.16 3.61 1.53
N ARG A 108 1.05 2.65 1.26
CA ARG A 108 1.95 2.64 0.11
C ARG A 108 1.68 1.39 -0.70
N ALA A 109 1.76 1.51 -2.03
CA ALA A 109 1.72 0.34 -2.89
C ALA A 109 2.95 -0.51 -2.57
N ASP A 110 2.73 -1.79 -2.29
CA ASP A 110 3.83 -2.73 -2.23
C ASP A 110 4.33 -2.90 -3.67
N ALA A 111 5.55 -2.44 -3.93
CA ALA A 111 6.14 -2.67 -5.24
C ALA A 111 6.33 -4.19 -5.37
N SER A 112 6.00 -4.77 -6.53
CA SER A 112 6.36 -6.17 -6.83
C SER A 112 7.88 -6.40 -6.91
N ARG A 113 8.69 -5.47 -6.40
CA ARG A 113 10.14 -5.53 -6.41
C ARG A 113 10.49 -6.68 -5.49
N ARG A 114 10.94 -7.79 -6.08
CA ARG A 114 11.70 -8.83 -5.37
C ARG A 114 12.71 -8.12 -4.50
N VAL A 115 12.50 -8.17 -3.18
CA VAL A 115 13.61 -7.98 -2.26
C VAL A 115 14.44 -9.25 -2.45
N LEU A 116 15.50 -9.17 -3.25
CA LEU A 116 16.54 -10.20 -3.19
C LEU A 116 17.03 -10.19 -1.74
N THR A 117 16.94 -11.33 -1.06
CA THR A 117 17.55 -11.49 0.26
C THR A 117 19.06 -11.29 0.12
N LEU A 118 19.76 -10.91 1.20
CA LEU A 118 21.23 -10.71 1.17
C LEU A 118 21.95 -11.91 0.54
N GLU A 119 21.42 -13.12 0.79
CA GLU A 119 21.84 -14.41 0.24
C GLU A 119 21.71 -14.50 -1.30
N GLU A 120 20.61 -14.02 -1.89
CA GLU A 120 20.46 -14.02 -3.35
C GLU A 120 21.36 -12.96 -4.05
N ALA A 121 21.81 -11.93 -3.34
CA ALA A 121 22.78 -10.96 -3.87
C ALA A 121 24.20 -11.56 -3.94
N GLU A 122 24.58 -12.41 -2.99
CA GLU A 122 25.86 -13.13 -2.99
C GLU A 122 25.93 -14.14 -4.15
N ASP A 123 24.86 -14.91 -4.36
CA ASP A 123 24.76 -15.87 -5.46
C ASP A 123 24.83 -15.20 -6.84
N GLN A 124 24.34 -13.96 -6.97
CA GLN A 124 24.35 -13.25 -8.23
C GLN A 124 25.75 -12.71 -8.59
N ILE A 125 26.56 -12.35 -7.59
CA ILE A 125 27.97 -12.00 -7.76
C ILE A 125 28.80 -13.25 -8.08
N GLU A 126 28.54 -14.38 -7.40
CA GLU A 126 29.24 -15.64 -7.66
C GLU A 126 28.89 -16.20 -9.06
N ALA A 127 27.62 -16.13 -9.47
CA ALA A 127 27.18 -16.51 -10.81
C ALA A 127 27.72 -15.57 -11.90
N ALA A 128 27.88 -14.28 -11.61
CA ALA A 128 28.54 -13.34 -12.52
C ALA A 128 30.04 -13.67 -12.68
N GLY A 129 30.73 -14.04 -11.60
CA GLY A 129 32.12 -14.51 -11.63
C GLY A 129 32.30 -15.81 -12.42
N LYS A 130 31.39 -16.78 -12.25
CA LYS A 130 31.35 -18.03 -13.03
C LYS A 130 31.05 -17.79 -14.52
N ARG A 131 30.21 -16.80 -14.85
CA ARG A 131 29.92 -16.44 -16.26
C ARG A 131 31.10 -15.74 -16.93
N ALA A 132 31.82 -14.86 -16.22
CA ALA A 132 33.01 -14.20 -16.74
C ALA A 132 34.14 -15.20 -17.05
N THR A 133 34.36 -16.17 -16.16
CA THR A 133 35.38 -17.23 -16.35
C THR A 133 35.02 -18.22 -17.46
N ASN A 134 33.74 -18.55 -17.63
CA ASN A 134 33.30 -19.39 -18.74
C ASN A 134 33.35 -18.65 -20.09
N ALA A 135 33.06 -17.34 -20.11
CA ALA A 135 33.17 -16.50 -21.32
C ALA A 135 34.62 -16.35 -21.78
N SER A 136 35.58 -16.15 -20.86
CA SER A 136 37.01 -16.10 -21.19
C SER A 136 37.53 -17.45 -21.72
N LYS A 137 37.09 -18.57 -21.14
CA LYS A 137 37.47 -19.92 -21.57
C LYS A 137 36.91 -20.29 -22.96
N TRP A 138 35.72 -19.78 -23.30
CA TRP A 138 35.13 -19.95 -24.63
C TRP A 138 35.86 -19.13 -25.69
N LEU A 139 36.31 -17.92 -25.34
CA LEU A 139 37.13 -17.07 -26.21
C LEU A 139 38.51 -17.71 -26.47
N GLU A 140 39.23 -18.17 -25.45
CA GLU A 140 40.52 -18.85 -25.63
C GLU A 140 40.45 -20.10 -26.51
N ALA A 141 39.39 -20.91 -26.34
CA ALA A 141 39.18 -22.11 -27.16
C ALA A 141 38.94 -21.79 -28.65
N HIS A 142 38.43 -20.60 -28.96
CA HIS A 142 38.13 -20.18 -30.33
C HIS A 142 39.17 -19.24 -30.94
N THR A 143 40.03 -18.61 -30.14
CA THR A 143 41.13 -17.75 -30.64
C THR A 143 42.49 -18.45 -30.63
N GLY A 144 42.63 -19.60 -29.96
CA GLY A 144 43.89 -20.35 -29.81
C GLY A 144 44.16 -21.43 -30.86
N GLY A 145 43.37 -21.53 -31.94
CA GLY A 145 43.46 -22.59 -32.96
C GLY A 145 43.97 -22.12 -34.32
N GLY A 146 44.99 -21.27 -34.36
CA GLY A 146 45.55 -20.74 -35.60
C GLY A 146 47.05 -20.51 -35.52
N GLY A 147 47.82 -21.59 -35.60
CA GLY A 147 49.27 -21.54 -35.74
C GLY A 147 49.79 -22.92 -36.12
N ASP A 148 50.63 -22.94 -37.15
CA ASP A 148 51.41 -24.06 -37.70
C ASP A 148 50.69 -24.98 -38.68
N ASP A 149 50.82 -24.68 -39.99
CA ASP A 149 51.49 -25.55 -40.96
C ASP A 149 51.67 -24.84 -42.33
N ASP A 150 52.91 -24.96 -42.86
CA ASP A 150 53.52 -24.54 -44.14
C ASP A 150 53.83 -23.05 -44.45
#